data_AF-T1K5V8-F1
#
_entry.id   AF-T1K5V8-F1
#
_cell.length_a   1.000
_cell.length_b   1.000
_cell.length_c   1.000
_cell.angle_alpha   90.00
_cell.angle_beta   90.00
_cell.angle_gamma   90.00
#
_symmetry.space_group_name_H-M   'P 1'
#
loop_
_entity.id
_entity.type
_entity.pdbx_description
1 polymer ?
#
loop_
_entity_poly.entity_id
_entity_poly.type
_entity_poly.pdbx_seq_one_letter_code
_entity_poly.pdbx_strand_id
1 'polypeptide(L)'
;MKILLLMCFIFLTVSSTEAGKQTLTNICQELEEFLKNGKFDERRKIRDECALKAFNSEVQESLKKCRDILPLETSDDVKKVCSDIGTSEPKIEAVKDCVVKNSPPEAIEVFKVSMFKEIIWKS
;
A
#
# COMPACT_ATOMS: atom_id res chain seq x y z
N MET A 1 -30.02 -10.93 35.03
CA MET A 1 -29.21 -11.43 33.90
C MET A 1 -28.80 -10.24 33.02
N LYS A 2 -27.80 -9.45 33.44
CA LYS A 2 -27.41 -8.17 32.78
C LYS A 2 -25.91 -8.07 32.47
N ILE A 3 -25.14 -9.13 32.75
CA ILE A 3 -23.67 -9.12 32.65
C ILE A 3 -23.17 -9.76 31.32
N LEU A 4 -24.04 -10.45 30.57
CA LEU A 4 -23.61 -11.17 29.34
C LEU A 4 -23.45 -10.30 28.08
N LEU A 5 -23.92 -9.05 28.07
CA LEU A 5 -23.87 -8.18 26.87
C LEU A 5 -22.58 -7.35 26.74
N LEU A 6 -21.74 -7.30 27.78
CA LEU A 6 -20.52 -6.50 27.79
C LEU A 6 -19.29 -7.22 27.20
N MET A 7 -19.32 -8.56 27.07
CA MET A 7 -18.17 -9.31 26.55
C MET A 7 -18.14 -9.45 25.02
N CYS A 8 -19.21 -9.10 24.29
CA CYS A 8 -19.20 -9.14 22.82
C CYS A 8 -18.62 -7.89 22.16
N PHE A 9 -18.31 -6.83 22.91
CA PHE A 9 -17.82 -5.57 22.35
C PHE A 9 -16.29 -5.43 22.31
N ILE A 10 -15.54 -6.43 22.78
CA ILE A 10 -14.07 -6.37 22.84
C ILE A 10 -13.40 -7.08 21.62
N PHE A 11 -14.17 -7.74 20.75
CA PHE A 11 -13.64 -8.57 19.66
C PHE A 11 -13.75 -7.97 18.23
N LEU A 12 -13.87 -6.65 18.08
CA LEU A 12 -14.01 -6.03 16.75
C LEU A 12 -12.88 -5.07 16.32
N THR A 13 -11.79 -4.94 17.07
CA THR A 13 -10.73 -3.98 16.72
C THR A 13 -9.37 -4.58 16.36
N VAL A 14 -9.22 -5.90 16.25
CA VAL A 14 -7.91 -6.54 15.93
C VAL A 14 -7.79 -6.98 14.47
N SER A 15 -8.88 -6.99 13.70
CA SER A 15 -8.86 -7.51 12.32
C SER A 15 -8.25 -6.57 11.27
N SER A 16 -8.16 -5.26 11.51
CA SER A 16 -7.59 -4.34 10.52
C SER A 16 -6.06 -4.28 10.52
N THR A 17 -5.43 -4.48 11.68
CA THR A 17 -3.97 -4.36 11.83
C THR A 17 -3.22 -5.53 11.18
N GLU A 18 -3.78 -6.74 11.25
CA GLU A 18 -3.12 -7.93 10.71
C GLU A 18 -3.06 -7.91 9.17
N ALA A 19 -4.13 -7.43 8.52
CA ALA A 19 -4.20 -7.30 7.07
C ALA A 19 -3.26 -6.21 6.52
N GLY A 20 -3.16 -5.06 7.19
CA GLY A 20 -2.24 -3.99 6.84
C GLY A 20 -0.78 -4.43 6.97
N LYS A 21 -0.44 -5.08 8.10
CA LYS A 21 0.92 -5.55 8.34
C LYS A 21 1.35 -6.61 7.34
N GLN A 22 0.48 -7.57 7.04
CA GLN A 22 0.75 -8.60 6.05
C GLN A 22 0.95 -7.97 4.67
N THR A 23 0.13 -7.00 4.29
CA THR A 23 0.30 -6.26 3.04
C THR A 23 1.67 -5.60 2.95
N LEU A 24 2.06 -4.81 3.97
CA LEU A 24 3.35 -4.12 3.95
C LEU A 24 4.52 -5.10 3.88
N THR A 25 4.41 -6.21 4.59
CA THR A 25 5.42 -7.28 4.59
C THR A 25 5.65 -7.80 3.17
N ASN A 26 4.60 -8.10 2.42
CA ASN A 26 4.75 -8.64 1.07
C ASN A 26 5.28 -7.61 0.07
N ILE A 27 4.83 -6.35 0.17
CA ILE A 27 5.39 -5.26 -0.62
C ILE A 27 6.90 -5.14 -0.36
N CYS A 28 7.28 -5.15 0.92
CA CYS A 28 8.69 -5.07 1.31
C CYS A 28 9.52 -6.24 0.79
N GLN A 29 9.01 -7.47 0.87
CA GLN A 29 9.69 -8.64 0.32
C GLN A 29 9.93 -8.53 -1.19
N GLU A 30 8.91 -8.12 -1.95
CA GLU A 30 9.03 -7.97 -3.41
C GLU A 30 10.04 -6.86 -3.78
N LEU A 31 9.98 -5.71 -3.11
CA LEU A 31 10.88 -4.59 -3.39
C LEU A 31 12.32 -4.88 -2.98
N GLU A 32 12.53 -5.56 -1.84
CA GLU A 32 13.86 -6.04 -1.43
C GLU A 32 14.42 -7.06 -2.40
N GLU A 33 13.58 -7.95 -2.94
CA GLU A 33 13.98 -8.87 -4.00
C GLU A 33 14.42 -8.08 -5.25
N PHE A 34 13.65 -7.10 -5.70
CA PHE A 34 14.01 -6.22 -6.81
C PHE A 34 15.29 -5.43 -6.60
N LEU A 35 15.57 -5.00 -5.36
CA LEU A 35 16.84 -4.37 -5.02
C LEU A 35 17.99 -5.37 -5.12
N LYS A 36 17.82 -6.57 -4.58
CA LYS A 36 18.85 -7.62 -4.56
C LYS A 36 19.26 -8.08 -5.95
N ASN A 37 18.30 -8.20 -6.87
CA ASN A 37 18.55 -8.65 -8.25
C ASN A 37 18.76 -7.49 -9.23
N GLY A 38 18.89 -6.25 -8.75
CA GLY A 38 19.24 -5.08 -9.56
C GLY A 38 18.13 -4.57 -10.49
N LYS A 39 16.88 -4.99 -10.26
CA LYS A 39 15.72 -4.68 -11.12
C LYS A 39 14.85 -3.54 -10.60
N PHE A 40 15.13 -2.99 -9.43
CA PHE A 40 14.29 -1.99 -8.79
C PHE A 40 14.04 -0.75 -9.67
N ASP A 41 15.09 -0.13 -10.20
CA ASP A 41 14.97 1.07 -11.03
C ASP A 41 14.23 0.80 -12.35
N GLU A 42 14.45 -0.37 -12.96
CA GLU A 42 13.74 -0.81 -14.15
C GLU A 42 12.24 -0.96 -13.88
N ARG A 43 11.87 -1.64 -12.78
CA ARG A 43 10.48 -1.82 -12.36
C ARG A 43 9.79 -0.49 -12.05
N ARG A 44 10.49 0.41 -11.35
CA ARG A 44 10.01 1.76 -11.07
C ARG A 44 9.73 2.52 -12.36
N LYS A 45 10.68 2.51 -13.31
CA LYS A 45 10.52 3.16 -14.61
C LYS A 45 9.33 2.61 -15.39
N ILE A 46 9.15 1.29 -15.44
CA ILE A 46 8.00 0.65 -16.09
C ILE A 46 6.69 1.14 -15.47
N ARG A 47 6.60 1.16 -14.13
CA ARG A 47 5.41 1.67 -13.41
C ARG A 47 5.13 3.13 -13.77
N ASP A 48 6.16 3.98 -13.78
CA ASP A 48 6.01 5.40 -14.10
C ASP A 48 5.58 5.62 -15.56
N GLU A 49 6.17 4.89 -16.51
CA GLU A 49 5.76 4.92 -17.91
C GLU A 49 4.34 4.41 -18.13
N CYS A 50 3.92 3.39 -17.38
CA CYS A 50 2.53 2.92 -17.39
C CYS A 50 1.57 4.00 -16.86
N ALA A 51 1.92 4.67 -15.75
CA ALA A 51 1.11 5.75 -15.20
C ALA A 51 1.00 6.94 -16.16
N LEU A 52 2.10 7.30 -16.85
CA LEU A 52 2.11 8.34 -17.88
C LEU A 52 1.15 8.06 -19.04
N LYS A 53 1.02 6.79 -19.44
CA LYS A 53 0.15 6.36 -20.53
C LYS A 53 -1.31 6.16 -20.10
N ALA A 54 -1.52 5.72 -18.87
CA ALA A 54 -2.85 5.36 -18.37
C ALA A 54 -3.64 6.56 -17.85
N PHE A 55 -2.95 7.59 -17.34
CA PHE A 55 -3.60 8.68 -16.60
C PHE A 55 -3.18 10.05 -17.11
N ASN A 56 -4.07 11.04 -16.97
CA ASN A 56 -3.74 12.43 -17.23
C ASN A 56 -2.83 13.00 -16.12
N SER A 57 -2.27 14.21 -16.34
CA SER A 57 -1.32 14.84 -15.42
C SER A 57 -1.89 15.10 -14.02
N GLU A 58 -3.18 15.46 -13.91
CA GLU A 58 -3.83 15.70 -12.63
C GLU A 58 -3.88 14.42 -11.78
N VAL A 59 -4.27 13.31 -12.39
CA VAL A 59 -4.33 12.00 -11.71
C VAL A 59 -2.93 11.50 -11.35
N GLN A 60 -1.94 11.71 -12.22
CA GLN A 60 -0.55 11.37 -11.91
C GLN A 60 -0.03 12.14 -10.69
N GLU A 61 -0.35 13.44 -10.59
CA GLU A 61 0.04 14.27 -9.45
C GLU A 61 -0.65 13.82 -8.17
N SER A 62 -1.95 13.52 -8.23
CA SER A 62 -2.71 12.96 -7.11
C SER A 62 -2.13 11.63 -6.61
N LEU A 63 -1.85 10.69 -7.53
CA LEU A 63 -1.23 9.41 -7.17
C LEU A 63 0.16 9.61 -6.57
N LYS A 64 0.95 10.56 -7.08
CA LYS A 64 2.26 10.89 -6.50
C LYS A 64 2.13 11.37 -5.05
N LYS A 65 1.21 12.30 -4.77
CA LYS A 65 0.93 12.79 -3.40
C LYS A 65 0.56 11.65 -2.45
N CYS A 66 -0.19 10.66 -2.93
CA CYS A 66 -0.55 9.50 -2.11
C CYS A 66 0.64 8.56 -1.84
N ARG A 67 1.55 8.40 -2.79
CA ARG A 67 2.78 7.60 -2.59
C ARG A 67 3.74 8.26 -1.60
N ASP A 68 3.73 9.59 -1.47
CA ASP A 68 4.56 10.29 -0.49
C ASP A 68 4.19 9.99 0.97
N ILE A 69 2.97 9.47 1.24
CA ILE A 69 2.53 9.05 2.59
C ILE A 69 3.34 7.83 3.07
N LEU A 70 3.63 6.90 2.18
CA LEU A 70 4.43 5.70 2.43
C LEU A 70 5.47 5.56 1.31
N PRO A 71 6.58 6.31 1.40
CA PRO A 71 7.54 6.39 0.32
C PRO A 71 8.23 5.04 0.11
N LEU A 72 8.20 4.57 -1.13
CA LEU A 72 8.84 3.33 -1.59
C LEU A 72 9.50 3.55 -2.96
N GLU A 73 9.98 4.77 -3.20
CA GLU A 73 10.40 5.25 -4.53
C GLU A 73 11.89 5.11 -4.79
N THR A 74 12.68 4.94 -3.73
CA THR A 74 14.13 4.77 -3.79
C THR A 74 14.56 3.57 -2.95
N SER A 75 15.79 3.08 -3.18
CA SER A 75 16.38 2.02 -2.35
C SER A 75 16.39 2.38 -0.87
N ASP A 76 16.67 3.64 -0.54
CA ASP A 76 16.75 4.10 0.85
C ASP A 76 15.35 4.21 1.48
N ASP A 77 14.35 4.63 0.71
CA ASP A 77 12.96 4.60 1.17
C ASP A 77 12.50 3.18 1.51
N VAL A 78 12.78 2.22 0.62
CA VAL A 78 12.46 0.80 0.84
C VAL A 78 13.14 0.29 2.10
N LYS A 79 14.46 0.49 2.25
CA LYS A 79 15.18 0.06 3.46
C LYS A 79 14.60 0.68 4.73
N LYS A 80 14.25 1.97 4.68
CA LYS A 80 13.71 2.70 5.83
C LYS A 80 12.31 2.20 6.22
N VAL A 81 11.41 2.04 5.26
CA VAL A 81 10.05 1.57 5.51
C VAL A 81 10.04 0.10 5.93
N CYS A 82 10.85 -0.74 5.27
CA CYS A 82 10.84 -2.19 5.47
C CYS A 82 11.61 -2.65 6.71
N SER A 83 12.57 -1.86 7.21
CA SER A 83 13.25 -2.14 8.48
C SER A 83 12.37 -1.91 9.71
N ASP A 84 11.28 -1.15 9.59
CA ASP A 84 10.30 -0.92 10.66
C ASP A 84 8.86 -0.92 10.11
N ILE A 85 8.39 -2.15 9.84
CA ILE A 85 7.03 -2.40 9.38
C ILE A 85 6.00 -1.91 10.40
N GLY A 86 6.27 -2.05 11.71
CA GLY A 86 5.30 -1.69 12.76
C GLY A 86 4.98 -0.19 12.76
N THR A 87 5.99 0.65 12.57
CA THR A 87 5.80 2.12 12.48
C THR A 87 5.18 2.55 11.15
N SER A 88 5.37 1.76 10.09
CA SER A 88 4.95 2.11 8.72
C SER A 88 3.57 1.54 8.35
N GLU A 89 3.15 0.44 8.97
CA GLU A 89 1.86 -0.23 8.73
C GLU A 89 0.65 0.72 8.80
N PRO A 90 0.51 1.59 9.82
CA PRO A 90 -0.69 2.43 9.94
C PRO A 90 -0.87 3.39 8.74
N LYS A 91 0.19 3.62 7.97
CA LYS A 91 0.17 4.49 6.80
C LYS A 91 -0.45 3.83 5.57
N ILE A 92 -0.61 2.50 5.55
CA ILE A 92 -1.25 1.81 4.42
C ILE A 92 -2.69 2.27 4.21
N GLU A 93 -3.48 2.37 5.28
CA GLU A 93 -4.85 2.87 5.17
C GLU A 93 -4.88 4.33 4.74
N ALA A 94 -3.94 5.16 5.24
CA ALA A 94 -3.81 6.54 4.80
C ALA A 94 -3.49 6.68 3.31
N VAL A 95 -2.66 5.78 2.75
CA VAL A 95 -2.40 5.72 1.30
C VAL A 95 -3.67 5.32 0.55
N LYS A 96 -4.38 4.28 0.99
CA LYS A 96 -5.63 3.82 0.35
C LYS A 96 -6.68 4.93 0.33
N ASP A 97 -6.91 5.57 1.46
CA ASP A 97 -7.85 6.68 1.59
C ASP A 97 -7.47 7.86 0.68
N CYS A 98 -6.18 8.17 0.60
CA CYS A 98 -5.68 9.19 -0.32
C CYS A 98 -6.01 8.86 -1.77
N VAL A 99 -5.76 7.62 -2.21
CA VAL A 99 -6.02 7.20 -3.60
C VAL A 99 -7.52 7.24 -3.90
N VAL A 100 -8.36 6.72 -2.99
CA VAL A 100 -9.83 6.75 -3.15
C VAL A 100 -10.37 8.18 -3.25
N LYS A 101 -9.82 9.11 -2.47
CA LYS A 101 -10.28 10.49 -2.44
C LYS A 101 -9.82 11.32 -3.64
N ASN A 102 -8.62 11.06 -4.17
CA ASN A 102 -7.96 11.96 -5.11
C ASN A 102 -7.76 11.36 -6.52
N SER A 103 -8.17 10.11 -6.75
CA SER A 103 -7.98 9.43 -8.03
C SER A 103 -9.32 8.94 -8.59
N PRO A 104 -9.52 8.98 -9.91
CA PRO A 104 -10.73 8.46 -10.53
C PRO A 104 -10.81 6.93 -10.36
N PRO A 105 -12.00 6.34 -10.49
CA PRO A 105 -12.21 4.90 -10.27
C PRO A 105 -11.25 3.99 -11.05
N GLU A 106 -10.88 4.37 -12.29
CA GLU A 106 -9.97 3.59 -13.12
C GLU A 106 -8.55 3.55 -12.53
N ALA A 107 -8.12 4.64 -11.87
CA ALA A 107 -6.83 4.70 -11.19
C ALA A 107 -6.83 3.92 -9.87
N ILE A 108 -7.97 3.87 -9.18
CA ILE A 108 -8.14 3.05 -7.97
C ILE A 108 -7.94 1.56 -8.30
N GLU A 109 -8.53 1.08 -9.40
CA GLU A 109 -8.40 -0.32 -9.81
C GLU A 109 -6.96 -0.68 -10.20
N VAL A 110 -6.27 0.18 -10.96
CA VAL A 110 -4.86 -0.03 -11.29
C VAL A 110 -3.99 0.00 -10.03
N PHE A 111 -4.25 0.92 -9.09
CA PHE A 111 -3.51 1.00 -7.83
C PHE A 111 -3.67 -0.27 -6.97
N LYS A 112 -4.90 -0.79 -6.86
CA LYS A 112 -5.18 -2.06 -6.19
C LYS A 112 -4.35 -3.21 -6.79
N VAL A 113 -4.27 -3.29 -8.12
CA VAL A 113 -3.52 -4.35 -8.80
C VAL A 113 -2.00 -4.12 -8.73
N SER A 114 -1.51 -2.88 -8.75
CA SER A 114 -0.07 -2.59 -8.78
C SER A 114 0.61 -2.63 -7.42
N MET A 115 -0.12 -2.31 -6.34
CA MET A 115 0.44 -2.25 -4.98
C MET A 115 0.08 -3.46 -4.12
N PHE A 116 -0.98 -4.20 -4.47
CA PHE A 116 -1.51 -5.31 -3.66
C PHE A 116 -1.66 -6.61 -4.45
N LYS A 117 -0.89 -6.78 -5.53
CA LYS A 117 -0.99 -7.95 -6.40
C LYS A 117 -0.85 -9.24 -5.56
N GLU A 118 -1.99 -9.89 -5.35
CA GLU A 118 -2.24 -11.23 -4.78
C GLU A 118 -2.57 -11.43 -3.28
N ILE A 119 -2.71 -10.42 -2.41
CA ILE A 119 -2.89 -10.69 -0.96
C ILE A 119 -4.30 -10.49 -0.39
N ILE A 120 -5.24 -9.89 -1.10
CA ILE A 120 -6.59 -9.66 -0.56
C ILE A 120 -7.59 -10.02 -1.67
N TRP A 121 -8.70 -10.69 -1.31
CA TRP A 121 -9.84 -11.13 -2.15
C TRP A 121 -9.92 -12.63 -2.52
N LYS A 122 -9.30 -13.51 -1.71
CA LYS A 122 -9.82 -14.87 -1.44
C LYS A 122 -10.11 -15.08 0.05
N SER A 123 -10.60 -14.04 0.72
CA SER A 123 -11.11 -14.09 2.11
C SER A 123 -12.51 -13.54 2.14
#